data_AF-A0A953TND3-F1
#
_entry.id   AF-A0A953TND3-F1
#
_cell.length_a   1.000
_cell.length_b   1.000
_cell.length_c   1.000
_cell.angle_alpha   90.00
_cell.angle_beta   90.00
_cell.angle_gamma   90.00
#
_symmetry.space_group_name_H-M   'P 1'
#
loop_
_entity.id
_entity.type
_entity.pdbx_description
1 polymer ?
#
loop_
_entity_poly.entity_id
_entity_poly.type
_entity_poly.pdbx_seq_one_letter_code
_entity_poly.pdbx_strand_id
1 'polypeptide(L)'
;MPKVRRQNIPPALFQHLLDRIQSRKIPATQLELLAKWLDTEPDVPEGQWYKRFSSMTVCGEGELVKTFLVPGQHPKGERVS
;
A
#
# COMPACT_ATOMS: atom_id res chain seq x y z
N MET A 1 1.87 5.84 16.43
CA MET A 1 1.79 5.22 15.10
C MET A 1 0.44 5.61 14.51
N PRO A 2 0.37 6.31 13.36
CA PRO A 2 -0.90 6.56 12.68
C PRO A 2 -1.50 5.26 12.14
N LYS A 3 -2.83 5.26 11.95
CA LYS A 3 -3.54 4.23 11.18
C LYS A 3 -3.48 4.53 9.69
N VAL A 4 -3.51 3.50 8.84
CA VAL A 4 -3.56 3.73 7.38
C VAL A 4 -4.88 4.41 6.98
N ARG A 5 -4.76 5.55 6.30
CA ARG A 5 -5.90 6.35 5.81
C ARG A 5 -6.58 5.67 4.63
N ARG A 6 -7.89 5.45 4.75
CA ARG A 6 -8.75 4.84 3.73
C ARG A 6 -9.62 5.83 2.98
N GLN A 7 -10.06 6.87 3.68
CA GLN A 7 -10.99 7.87 3.18
C GLN A 7 -10.28 9.20 2.97
N ASN A 8 -10.81 10.05 2.11
CA ASN A 8 -10.24 11.38 1.84
C ASN A 8 -8.75 11.30 1.42
N ILE A 9 -8.41 10.28 0.63
CA ILE A 9 -7.09 10.18 -0.01
C ILE A 9 -7.00 11.31 -1.04
N PRO A 10 -5.89 12.08 -1.07
CA PRO A 10 -5.72 13.14 -2.07
C PRO A 10 -6.00 12.63 -3.49
N PRO A 11 -6.83 13.31 -4.30
CA PRO A 11 -7.27 12.78 -5.60
C PRO A 11 -6.13 12.41 -6.55
N ALA A 12 -5.07 13.22 -6.60
CA ALA A 12 -3.88 12.94 -7.41
C ALA A 12 -3.13 11.68 -6.94
N LEU A 13 -3.08 11.44 -5.63
CA LEU A 13 -2.51 10.22 -5.08
C LEU A 13 -3.39 9.01 -5.41
N PHE A 14 -4.71 9.14 -5.29
CA PHE A 14 -5.63 8.06 -5.64
C PHE A 14 -5.48 7.66 -7.12
N GLN A 15 -5.46 8.64 -8.04
CA GLN A 15 -5.23 8.38 -9.46
C GLN A 15 -3.88 7.68 -9.70
N HIS A 16 -2.82 8.15 -9.04
CA HIS A 16 -1.51 7.49 -9.11
C HIS A 16 -1.60 6.01 -8.69
N LEU A 17 -2.29 5.69 -7.59
CA LEU A 17 -2.44 4.31 -7.13
C LEU A 17 -3.20 3.44 -8.16
N LEU A 18 -4.25 3.97 -8.79
CA LEU A 18 -4.97 3.28 -9.87
C LEU A 18 -4.06 2.99 -11.06
N ASP A 19 -3.28 3.98 -11.51
CA ASP A 19 -2.34 3.81 -12.62
C ASP A 19 -1.28 2.73 -12.31
N ARG A 20 -0.82 2.67 -11.04
CA ARG A 20 0.17 1.68 -10.60
C ARG A 20 -0.41 0.27 -10.52
N ILE A 21 -1.69 0.12 -10.18
CA ILE A 21 -2.42 -1.16 -10.22
C ILE A 21 -2.52 -1.66 -11.66
N GLN A 22 -2.96 -0.79 -12.58
CA GLN A 22 -3.13 -1.14 -13.99
C GLN A 22 -1.80 -1.47 -14.67
N SER A 23 -0.80 -0.59 -14.56
CA SER A 23 0.52 -0.77 -15.20
C SER A 23 1.26 -2.01 -14.73
N ARG A 24 1.13 -2.39 -13.45
CA ARG A 24 1.74 -3.61 -12.89
C ARG A 24 0.88 -4.86 -13.01
N LYS A 25 -0.32 -4.76 -13.57
CA LYS A 25 -1.28 -5.87 -13.70
C LYS A 25 -1.49 -6.56 -12.34
N ILE A 26 -1.72 -5.77 -11.28
CA ILE A 26 -1.91 -6.30 -9.93
C ILE A 26 -3.20 -7.15 -9.92
N PRO A 27 -3.13 -8.43 -9.52
CA PRO A 27 -4.31 -9.30 -9.50
C PRO A 27 -5.38 -8.81 -8.52
N ALA A 28 -6.66 -8.98 -8.87
CA ALA A 28 -7.77 -8.64 -7.98
C ALA A 28 -7.68 -9.34 -6.62
N THR A 29 -7.20 -10.59 -6.60
CA THR A 29 -6.98 -11.35 -5.35
C THR A 29 -5.97 -10.68 -4.41
N GLN A 30 -4.99 -9.93 -4.93
CA GLN A 30 -4.09 -9.14 -4.08
C GLN A 30 -4.77 -7.88 -3.54
N LEU A 31 -5.67 -7.26 -4.32
CA LEU A 31 -6.46 -6.12 -3.86
C LEU A 31 -7.44 -6.53 -2.76
N GLU A 32 -8.00 -7.73 -2.81
CA GLU A 32 -8.82 -8.30 -1.74
C GLU A 32 -8.01 -8.50 -0.44
N LEU A 33 -6.78 -9.02 -0.54
CA LEU A 33 -5.90 -9.15 0.63
C LEU A 33 -5.54 -7.78 1.22
N LEU A 34 -5.29 -6.78 0.35
CA LEU A 34 -5.06 -5.41 0.77
C LEU A 34 -6.28 -4.84 1.50
N ALA A 35 -7.49 -5.00 0.94
CA ALA A 35 -8.72 -4.53 1.56
C ALA A 35 -8.90 -5.14 2.96
N LYS A 36 -8.77 -6.47 3.09
CA LYS A 36 -8.86 -7.19 4.36
C LYS A 36 -7.83 -6.71 5.39
N TRP A 37 -6.59 -6.47 4.97
CA TRP A 37 -5.58 -5.93 5.90
C TRP A 37 -5.93 -4.52 6.34
N LEU A 38 -6.32 -3.66 5.41
CA LEU A 38 -6.74 -2.30 5.73
C LEU A 38 -7.96 -2.32 6.69
N ASP A 39 -8.83 -3.36 6.65
CA ASP A 39 -10.02 -3.47 7.51
C ASP A 39 -9.65 -3.69 8.97
N THR A 40 -8.43 -4.17 9.23
CA THR A 40 -7.88 -4.30 10.59
C THR A 40 -7.41 -2.98 11.18
N GLU A 41 -7.53 -1.87 10.44
CA GLU A 41 -7.05 -0.55 10.84
C GLU A 41 -5.59 -0.54 11.34
N PRO A 42 -4.63 -1.00 10.52
CA PRO A 42 -3.26 -1.27 10.96
C PRO A 42 -2.52 0.01 11.33
N ASP A 43 -1.78 -0.06 12.45
CA ASP A 43 -0.81 0.95 12.86
C ASP A 43 0.44 0.89 11.97
N VAL A 44 0.93 2.06 11.56
CA VAL A 44 2.12 2.20 10.72
C VAL A 44 3.06 3.28 11.26
N PRO A 45 4.35 3.25 10.89
CA PRO A 45 5.30 4.31 11.22
C PRO A 45 4.93 5.67 10.62
N GLU A 46 5.39 6.75 11.24
CA GLU A 46 5.27 8.11 10.66
C GLU A 46 6.14 8.28 9.40
N GLY A 47 7.25 7.52 9.31
CA GLY A 47 8.15 7.52 8.16
C GLY A 47 7.75 6.54 7.06
N GLN A 48 8.71 6.18 6.22
CA GLN A 48 8.50 5.20 5.16
C GLN A 48 8.25 3.80 5.73
N TRP A 49 7.30 3.08 5.14
CA TRP A 49 6.97 1.72 5.53
C TRP A 49 6.53 0.88 4.33
N TYR A 50 6.55 -0.44 4.51
CA TYR A 50 6.04 -1.37 3.51
C TYR A 50 5.39 -2.62 4.11
N LYS A 51 4.40 -3.16 3.41
CA LYS A 51 3.79 -4.46 3.68
C LYS A 51 3.93 -5.38 2.48
N ARG A 52 4.36 -6.62 2.74
CA ARG A 52 4.46 -7.66 1.71
C ARG A 52 3.21 -8.53 1.69
N PHE A 53 2.67 -8.72 0.49
CA PHE A 53 1.70 -9.75 0.15
C PHE A 53 2.37 -10.80 -0.74
N SER A 54 1.64 -11.85 -1.11
CA SER A 54 2.20 -12.98 -1.86
C SER A 54 2.72 -12.59 -3.25
N SER A 55 2.11 -11.61 -3.93
CA SER A 55 2.56 -11.17 -5.27
C SER A 55 2.64 -9.66 -5.44
N MET A 56 2.51 -8.88 -4.37
CA MET A 56 2.72 -7.43 -4.38
C MET A 56 3.33 -6.94 -3.07
N THR A 57 4.02 -5.80 -3.10
CA THR A 57 4.37 -5.05 -1.89
C THR A 57 3.69 -3.68 -1.93
N VAL A 58 2.99 -3.34 -0.85
CA VAL A 58 2.39 -2.02 -0.64
C VAL A 58 3.41 -1.17 0.10
N CYS A 59 3.69 0.03 -0.40
CA CYS A 59 4.60 0.98 0.23
C CYS A 59 3.83 2.23 0.62
N GLY A 60 4.12 2.75 1.81
CA GLY A 60 3.51 3.96 2.32
C GLY A 60 4.48 4.85 3.06
N GLU A 61 3.98 6.00 3.49
CA GLU A 61 4.68 6.99 4.30
C GLU A 61 3.65 7.71 5.18
N GLY A 62 3.89 7.73 6.49
CA GLY A 62 2.89 8.14 7.46
C GLY A 62 1.60 7.33 7.30
N GLU A 63 0.44 7.99 7.30
CA GLU A 63 -0.85 7.31 7.14
C GLU A 63 -1.18 6.90 5.68
N LEU A 64 -0.37 7.28 4.68
CA LEU A 64 -0.74 7.15 3.27
C LEU A 64 -0.06 5.96 2.59
N VAL A 65 -0.83 5.18 1.84
CA VAL A 65 -0.28 4.31 0.79
C VAL A 65 0.22 5.17 -0.36
N LYS A 66 1.48 4.96 -0.77
CA LYS A 66 2.16 5.77 -1.79
C LYS A 66 2.35 5.03 -3.10
N THR A 67 2.58 3.72 -3.06
CA THR A 67 2.76 2.94 -4.29
C THR A 67 2.65 1.43 -4.09
N PHE A 68 2.63 0.70 -5.21
CA PHE A 68 2.72 -0.75 -5.26
C PHE A 68 3.97 -1.19 -6.01
N LEU A 69 4.57 -2.27 -5.56
CA LEU A 69 5.74 -2.90 -6.16
C LEU A 69 5.43 -4.36 -6.53
N VAL A 70 6.07 -4.84 -7.59
CA VAL A 70 6.08 -6.25 -8.03
C VAL A 70 7.38 -6.95 -7.62
N PRO A 71 7.45 -8.30 -7.67
CA PRO A 71 8.69 -9.03 -7.40
C PRO A 71 9.87 -8.48 -8.19
N GLY A 72 11.04 -8.39 -7.54
CA GLY A 72 12.26 -7.81 -8.10
C GLY A 72 12.44 -6.31 -7.83
N GLN A 73 11.42 -5.61 -7.30
CA GLN A 73 11.55 -4.23 -6.82
C GLN A 73 11.77 -4.19 -5.30
N HIS A 74 12.65 -3.29 -4.84
CA HIS A 74 13.01 -3.19 -3.42
C HIS A 74 12.20 -2.07 -2.73
N PRO A 75 11.44 -2.37 -1.67
CA PRO A 75 10.78 -1.34 -0.87
C PRO A 75 11.80 -0.56 -0.02
N LYS A 76 11.37 0.61 0.47
CA LYS A 76 12.10 1.41 1.46
C LYS A 76 11.30 1.49 2.75
N GLY A 77 11.98 1.76 3.86
CA GLY A 77 11.36 1.97 5.15
C GLY A 77 11.18 0.68 5.96
N GLU A 78 10.34 0.77 7.00
CA GLU A 78 10.13 -0.31 7.96
C GLU A 78 9.05 -1.31 7.48
N ARG A 79 9.27 -2.59 7.75
CA ARG A 79 8.26 -3.62 7.42
C ARG A 79 7.15 -3.62 8.47
N VAL A 80 5.91 -3.48 8.01
CA VAL A 80 4.72 -3.61 8.86
C VAL A 80 4.04 -4.97 8.66
N SER A 81 3.30 -5.39 9.69
CA SER A 81 2.65 -6.71 9.77
C SER A 81 1.45 -6.85 8.85
#